data_AF-A0A1V9EY41-F1
#
_entry.id   AF-A0A1V9EY41-F1
#
_cell.length_a   1.000
_cell.length_b   1.000
_cell.length_c   1.000
_cell.angle_alpha   90.00
_cell.angle_beta   90.00
_cell.angle_gamma   90.00
#
_symmetry.space_group_name_H-M   'P 1'
#
loop_
_entity.id
_entity.type
_entity.pdbx_description
1 polymer ?
#
loop_
_entity_poly.entity_id
_entity_poly.type
_entity_poly.pdbx_seq_one_letter_code
_entity_poly.pdbx_strand_id
1 'polypeptide(L)' 'MKTGNQNLFILFQLFKGRGKNGKSAIYLRFTINQKRVELSTNLYVDPKAWDSEGQFVKGKNGRNPNH' A
#
# COMPACT_ATOMS: atom_id res chain seq x y z
N MET A 1 9.18 -31.50 -5.31
CA MET A 1 8.50 -30.18 -5.26
C MET A 1 9.12 -29.32 -6.37
N LYS A 2 8.32 -28.82 -7.33
CA LYS A 2 8.87 -27.99 -8.42
C LYS A 2 9.16 -26.59 -7.88
N THR A 3 10.40 -26.33 -7.51
CA THR A 3 10.89 -24.98 -7.17
C THR A 3 11.06 -24.19 -8.46
N GLY A 4 9.95 -23.78 -9.08
CA GLY A 4 9.97 -22.81 -10.17
C GLY A 4 10.20 -21.43 -9.60
N ASN A 5 11.03 -20.61 -10.24
CA ASN A 5 11.23 -19.20 -9.90
C ASN A 5 9.89 -18.44 -9.95
N GLN A 6 9.18 -18.39 -8.82
CA GLN A 6 7.94 -17.65 -8.70
C GLN A 6 8.31 -16.21 -8.36
N ASN A 7 8.28 -15.35 -9.37
CA ASN A 7 8.46 -13.92 -9.18
C ASN A 7 7.20 -13.35 -8.52
N LEU A 8 7.25 -13.24 -7.19
CA LEU A 8 6.25 -12.56 -6.38
C LEU A 8 6.61 -11.07 -6.28
N PHE A 9 5.75 -10.22 -6.82
CA PHE A 9 5.84 -8.77 -6.62
C PHE A 9 4.65 -8.32 -5.81
N ILE A 10 4.88 -7.60 -4.71
CA ILE A 10 3.84 -7.04 -3.86
C ILE A 10 4.02 -5.52 -3.85
N LEU A 11 2.93 -4.78 -4.06
CA LEU A 11 2.88 -3.34 -3.96
C LEU A 11 1.62 -2.90 -3.22
N PHE A 12 1.76 -1.91 -2.35
CA PHE A 12 0.63 -1.15 -1.83
C PHE A 12 0.52 0.18 -2.56
N GLN A 13 -0.68 0.54 -2.97
CA GLN A 13 -0.93 1.77 -3.72
C GLN A 13 -2.25 2.43 -3.31
N LEU A 14 -2.32 3.76 -3.39
CA LEU A 14 -3.57 4.48 -3.15
C LEU A 14 -4.45 4.44 -4.40
N PHE A 15 -5.70 4.02 -4.22
CA PHE A 15 -6.70 4.08 -5.26
C PHE A 15 -7.50 5.39 -5.16
N LYS A 16 -7.17 6.34 -6.05
CA LYS A 16 -7.76 7.69 -6.05
C LYS A 16 -9.28 7.72 -6.31
N GLY A 17 -9.82 6.71 -6.99
CA GLY A 17 -11.24 6.65 -7.38
C GLY A 17 -12.20 6.10 -6.31
N ARG A 18 -11.70 5.49 -5.23
CA ARG A 18 -12.53 4.95 -4.13
C ARG A 18 -12.15 5.58 -2.81
N GLY A 19 -12.26 6.90 -2.76
CA GLY A 19 -12.11 7.64 -1.51
C GLY A 19 -13.41 7.73 -0.72
N LYS A 20 -13.30 7.82 0.61
CA LYS A 20 -14.42 8.15 1.50
C LYS A 20 -14.00 9.31 2.39
N ASN A 21 -14.80 10.37 2.45
CA ASN A 21 -14.54 11.57 3.28
C ASN A 21 -13.13 12.17 3.08
N GLY A 22 -12.68 12.30 1.83
CA GLY A 22 -11.37 12.87 1.50
C GLY A 22 -10.16 11.96 1.74
N LYS A 23 -10.36 10.73 2.22
CA LYS A 23 -9.30 9.72 2.37
C LYS A 23 -9.26 8.81 1.15
N SER A 24 -8.08 8.35 0.73
CA SER A 24 -7.91 7.35 -0.32
C SER A 24 -7.81 5.95 0.24
N ALA A 25 -8.42 4.97 -0.43
CA ALA A 25 -8.30 3.56 -0.07
C ALA A 25 -6.91 3.03 -0.45
N ILE A 26 -6.32 2.21 0.42
CA ILE A 26 -5.11 1.44 0.11
C ILE A 26 -5.52 0.15 -0.60
N TYR A 27 -4.86 -0.14 -1.71
CA TYR A 27 -5.01 -1.36 -2.48
C TYR A 27 -3.73 -2.16 -2.42
N LEU A 28 -3.89 -3.46 -2.21
CA LEU A 28 -2.82 -4.45 -2.34
C LEU A 28 -2.82 -4.96 -3.77
N ARG A 29 -1.73 -4.72 -4.48
CA ARG A 29 -1.46 -5.30 -5.78
C ARG A 29 -0.38 -6.36 -5.61
N PHE A 30 -0.66 -7.60 -5.97
CA PHE A 30 0.38 -8.62 -6.06
C PHE A 30 0.38 -9.28 -7.43
N THR A 31 1.56 -9.67 -7.90
CA THR A 31 1.77 -10.38 -9.16
C THR A 31 2.49 -11.68 -8.86
N ILE A 32 1.90 -12.79 -9.27
CA ILE A 32 2.45 -14.15 -9.13
C ILE A 32 2.31 -14.84 -10.48
N ASN A 33 3.40 -15.41 -11.00
CA ASN A 33 3.40 -16.14 -12.28
C ASN A 33 2.74 -15.32 -13.42
N GLN A 34 3.10 -14.04 -13.53
CA GLN A 34 2.54 -13.07 -14.50
C GLN A 34 1.05 -12.73 -14.32
N LYS A 35 0.36 -13.35 -13.36
CA LYS A 35 -1.01 -12.99 -12.99
C LYS A 35 -0.99 -11.88 -11.95
N ARG A 36 -1.62 -10.76 -12.28
CA ARG A 36 -1.79 -9.61 -11.38
C ARG A 36 -3.16 -9.67 -10.72
N VAL A 37 -3.18 -9.47 -9.42
CA VAL A 37 -4.39 -9.34 -8.62
C VAL A 37 -4.33 -8.03 -7.85
N GLU A 38 -5.46 -7.33 -7.81
CA GLU A 38 -5.65 -6.12 -7.00
C GLU A 38 -6.77 -6.36 -6.00
N LEU A 39 -6.47 -6.14 -4.72
CA LEU A 39 -7.39 -6.32 -3.60
C LEU A 39 -7.56 -4.99 -2.86
N SER A 40 -8.79 -4.65 -2.52
CA SER A 40 -9.05 -3.57 -1.57
C SER A 40 -8.65 -4.04 -0.17
N THR A 41 -7.82 -3.26 0.51
CA THR A 41 -7.52 -3.52 1.93
C THR A 41 -8.61 -2.99 2.86
N ASN A 42 -9.56 -2.21 2.34
CA ASN A 42 -10.55 -1.43 3.11
C ASN A 42 -9.93 -0.48 4.15
N LEU A 43 -8.63 -0.20 4.04
CA LEU A 43 -7.94 0.84 4.81
C LEU A 43 -8.00 2.15 4.04
N TYR A 44 -8.29 3.24 4.73
CA TYR A 44 -8.42 4.57 4.14
C TYR A 44 -7.48 5.53 4.85
N VAL A 45 -6.66 6.23 4.08
CA VAL A 45 -5.61 7.10 4.60
C VAL A 45 -5.65 8.46 3.93
N ASP A 46 -5.12 9.47 4.63
CA ASP A 46 -4.92 10.76 4.02
C ASP A 46 -3.86 10.63 2.90
N PRO A 47 -4.14 11.05 1.66
CA PRO A 47 -3.19 10.91 0.56
C PRO A 47 -1.87 11.65 0.80
N LYS A 48 -1.87 12.72 1.59
CA LYS A 48 -0.66 13.50 1.92
C LYS A 48 0.21 12.79 2.96
N ALA A 49 -0.38 11.91 3.76
CA ALA A 49 0.35 11.08 4.72
C ALA A 49 0.92 9.81 4.09
N TRP A 50 0.63 9.50 2.83
CA TRP A 50 1.13 8.31 2.16
C TRP A 50 2.53 8.52 1.59
N ASP A 51 3.43 7.58 1.86
CA ASP A 51 4.72 7.48 1.19
C ASP A 51 4.62 6.48 0.04
N SER A 52 4.72 6.95 -1.20
CA SER A 52 4.60 6.10 -2.39
C SER A 52 5.82 5.24 -2.66
N GLU A 53 7.00 5.66 -2.19
CA GLU A 53 8.26 4.93 -2.41
C GLU A 53 8.40 3.78 -1.41
N GLY A 54 8.12 4.05 -0.14
CA GLY A 54 8.12 3.07 0.94
C GLY A 54 6.81 2.29 1.08
N GLN A 55 5.74 2.74 0.42
CA GLN A 55 4.42 2.10 0.44
C GLN A 55 3.80 1.97 1.83
N PHE A 56 3.97 3.00 2.66
CA PHE A 56 3.45 3.05 4.03
C PHE A 56 2.85 4.42 4.35
N VAL A 57 2.08 4.49 5.43
CA VAL A 57 1.59 5.77 5.95
C VAL A 57 2.65 6.37 6.85
N LYS A 58 3.12 7.57 6.52
CA LYS A 58 3.97 8.38 7.40
C LYS A 58 3.23 8.59 8.71
N GLY A 59 3.68 7.92 9.77
CA GLY A 59 3.09 8.08 11.08
C GLY A 59 3.28 9.52 11.56
N LYS A 60 2.25 10.07 12.22
CA LYS A 60 2.42 11.19 13.16
C LYS A 60 3.11 10.70 14.43
N ASN A 61 4.25 10.02 14.32
CA ASN A 61 5.10 9.84 15.48
C ASN A 61 5.85 11.14 15.65
N GLY A 62 5.33 11.98 16.55
CA GLY A 62 6.10 13.05 17.14
C GLY A 62 7.40 12.46 17.66
N ARG A 63 8.48 12.65 16.90
CA ARG A 63 9.75 12.95 17.54
C ARG A 63 9.55 14.32 18.16
N ASN A 64 9.13 14.35 19.42
CA ASN A 64 9.58 15.41 20.29
C ASN A 64 11.10 15.22 20.38
N PRO A 65 11.94 16.14 19.85
CA PRO A 65 13.39 15.98 19.86
C PRO A 65 14.02 16.12 21.25
N ASN A 66 13.23 16.11 22.34
CA ASN A 66 13.67 16.40 23.71
C ASN A 66 13.17 15.37 24.74
N HIS A 67 13.56 14.10 24.64
CA HIS A 67 13.64 13.20 25.81
C HIS A 67 14.71 12.14 25.60
#